data_AF-A0ABD4XHM2-F1
#
_entry.id   AF-A0ABD4XHM2-F1
#
_cell.length_a   1.000
_cell.length_b   1.000
_cell.length_c   1.000
_cell.angle_alpha   90.00
_cell.angle_beta   90.00
_cell.angle_gamma   90.00
#
_symmetry.space_group_name_H-M   'P 1'
#
loop_
_entity.id
_entity.type
_entity.pdbx_description
1 polymer ?
#
loop_
_entity_poly.entity_id
_entity_poly.type
_entity_poly.pdbx_seq_one_letter_code
_entity_poly.pdbx_strand_id
1 'polypeptide(L)'
;MIDKEKINPQILKEWTAAKLPKNKYFVGDINSYLSSLEVATKSNLEARKILILAIRATKSEGGHTSAYVKNKIENWVANNLKTAAEVGQYVEDSQKIQSKGRYGQPIKQESKILAPTSDEIQQQNERWAKELGYESVEAMAKGTHDILINLRKTRAERLANKPKTGLTAHGNRVLKRF
;
A
#
# COMPACT_ATOMS: atom_id res chain seq x y z
N MET A 1 43.19 17.23 -7.21
CA MET A 1 42.18 17.60 -8.24
C MET A 1 41.26 16.41 -8.40
N ILE A 2 39.96 16.56 -8.18
CA ILE A 2 38.98 15.50 -8.46
C ILE A 2 38.73 15.54 -9.97
N ASP A 3 39.05 14.46 -10.68
CA ASP A 3 38.75 14.31 -12.10
C ASP A 3 37.23 14.43 -12.32
N LYS A 4 36.80 15.60 -12.80
CA LYS A 4 35.40 16.00 -12.90
C LYS A 4 34.64 15.40 -14.11
N GLU A 5 35.22 14.48 -14.87
CA GLU A 5 34.69 14.16 -16.21
C GLU A 5 34.17 12.74 -16.45
N LYS A 6 34.03 11.90 -15.43
CA LYS A 6 33.25 10.66 -15.63
C LYS A 6 32.46 10.27 -14.39
N ILE A 7 31.15 10.55 -14.43
CA ILE A 7 30.20 9.93 -13.50
C ILE A 7 30.42 8.42 -13.55
N ASN A 8 30.55 7.81 -12.38
CA ASN A 8 30.71 6.37 -12.27
C ASN A 8 29.56 5.68 -13.03
N PRO A 9 29.84 4.77 -13.98
CA PRO A 9 28.82 4.10 -14.78
C PRO A 9 27.73 3.41 -13.95
N GLN A 10 28.09 2.91 -12.77
CA GLN A 10 27.14 2.27 -11.86
C GLN A 10 26.15 3.30 -11.28
N ILE A 11 26.61 4.49 -10.89
CA ILE A 11 25.73 5.56 -10.41
C ILE A 11 24.74 5.95 -11.52
N LEU A 12 25.22 6.08 -12.76
CA LEU A 12 24.37 6.40 -13.91
C LEU A 12 23.30 5.31 -14.15
N LYS A 13 23.70 4.04 -14.11
CA LYS A 13 22.81 2.89 -14.26
C LYS A 13 21.71 2.89 -13.20
N GLU A 14 22.08 3.08 -11.94
CA GLU A 14 21.12 3.11 -10.81
C GLU A 14 20.20 4.34 -10.90
N TRP A 15 20.74 5.50 -11.29
CA TRP A 15 19.96 6.72 -11.50
C TRP A 15 18.88 6.52 -12.57
N THR A 16 19.25 5.90 -13.70
CA THR A 16 18.29 5.54 -14.75
C THR A 16 17.28 4.51 -14.28
N ALA A 17 17.72 3.49 -13.53
CA ALA A 17 16.85 2.44 -13.02
C ALA A 17 15.85 2.95 -11.96
N ALA A 18 16.18 4.05 -11.27
CA ALA A 18 15.33 4.77 -10.35
C ALA A 18 14.39 5.79 -11.04
N LYS A 19 14.46 5.90 -12.39
CA LYS A 19 13.68 6.86 -13.18
C LYS A 19 13.89 8.33 -12.75
N LEU A 20 15.06 8.65 -12.21
CA LEU A 20 15.41 10.01 -11.81
C LEU A 20 15.73 10.87 -13.05
N PRO A 21 15.25 12.12 -13.12
CA PRO A 21 15.45 12.96 -14.29
C PRO A 21 16.93 13.30 -14.50
N LYS A 22 17.39 13.23 -15.75
CA LYS A 22 18.71 13.71 -16.18
C LYS A 22 18.62 15.15 -16.69
N ASN A 23 18.30 16.07 -15.79
CA ASN A 23 18.24 17.49 -16.12
C ASN A 23 19.67 18.08 -16.23
N LYS A 24 19.78 19.37 -16.58
CA LYS A 24 21.07 20.07 -16.69
C LYS A 24 21.89 20.12 -15.38
N TYR A 25 21.26 19.86 -14.23
CA TYR A 25 21.89 19.89 -12.90
C TYR A 25 22.32 18.51 -12.41
N PHE A 26 21.87 17.43 -13.04
CA PHE A 26 22.13 16.03 -12.66
C PHE A 26 23.60 15.74 -12.32
N VAL A 27 24.53 16.20 -13.16
CA VAL A 27 25.97 16.00 -12.96
C VAL A 27 26.46 16.77 -11.73
N GLY A 28 25.99 18.01 -11.56
CA GLY A 28 26.29 18.85 -10.41
C GLY A 28 25.76 18.24 -9.11
N ASP A 29 24.54 17.72 -9.13
CA ASP A 29 23.90 17.07 -7.99
C ASP A 29 24.72 15.84 -7.53
N ILE A 30 25.07 14.93 -8.44
CA ILE A 30 25.90 13.76 -8.11
C ILE A 30 27.23 14.19 -7.50
N ASN A 31 27.90 15.16 -8.10
CA ASN A 31 29.19 15.63 -7.60
C ASN A 31 29.05 16.27 -6.22
N SER A 32 28.01 17.07 -5.99
CA SER A 32 27.70 17.66 -4.69
C SER A 32 27.44 16.60 -3.62
N TYR A 33 26.69 15.55 -3.97
CA TYR A 33 26.40 14.44 -3.07
C TYR A 33 27.64 13.64 -2.71
N LEU A 34 28.48 13.33 -3.71
CA LEU A 34 29.75 12.65 -3.49
C LEU A 34 30.69 13.46 -2.61
N SER A 35 30.84 14.77 -2.87
CA SER A 35 31.69 15.62 -2.02
C SER A 35 31.20 15.68 -0.58
N SER A 36 29.88 15.77 -0.37
CA SER A 36 29.30 15.79 0.99
C SER A 36 29.54 14.46 1.71
N LEU A 37 29.34 13.33 1.02
CA LEU A 37 29.59 12.00 1.56
C LEU A 37 31.08 11.75 1.82
N GLU A 38 31.98 12.20 0.94
CA GLU A 38 33.43 12.05 1.11
C GLU A 38 33.94 12.74 2.38
N VAL A 39 33.39 13.92 2.71
CA VAL A 39 33.71 14.62 3.96
C VAL A 39 33.25 13.80 5.18
N ALA A 40 32.06 13.18 5.10
CA ALA A 40 31.50 12.38 6.19
C ALA A 40 32.20 11.03 6.38
N THR A 41 32.44 10.29 5.29
CA THR A 41 32.99 8.93 5.29
C THR A 41 34.52 8.91 5.35
N LYS A 42 35.17 10.02 4.97
CA LYS A 42 36.62 10.11 4.72
C LYS A 42 37.12 9.10 3.68
N SER A 43 36.22 8.60 2.81
CA SER A 43 36.53 7.58 1.81
C SER A 43 35.65 7.75 0.56
N ASN A 44 36.29 7.99 -0.59
CA ASN A 44 35.63 8.05 -1.90
C ASN A 44 34.89 6.75 -2.24
N LEU A 45 35.47 5.60 -1.87
CA LEU A 45 34.87 4.30 -2.14
C LEU A 45 33.59 4.09 -1.34
N GLU A 46 33.58 4.44 -0.05
CA GLU A 46 32.38 4.35 0.78
C GLU A 46 31.33 5.39 0.39
N ALA A 47 31.75 6.62 0.06
CA ALA A 47 30.85 7.66 -0.43
C ALA A 47 30.09 7.22 -1.69
N ARG A 48 30.77 6.57 -2.65
CA ARG A 48 30.14 6.02 -3.85
C ARG A 48 29.14 4.92 -3.54
N LYS A 49 29.48 3.99 -2.64
CA LYS A 49 28.57 2.91 -2.23
C LYS A 49 27.32 3.47 -1.56
N ILE A 50 27.47 4.43 -0.64
CA ILE A 50 26.35 5.06 0.07
C ILE A 50 25.45 5.82 -0.90
N LEU A 51 26.02 6.55 -1.87
CA LEU A 51 25.21 7.21 -2.91
C LEU A 51 24.38 6.21 -3.74
N ILE A 52 24.98 5.06 -4.11
CA ILE A 52 24.24 3.99 -4.81
C ILE A 52 23.10 3.46 -3.93
N LEU A 53 23.33 3.24 -2.64
CA LEU A 53 22.29 2.83 -1.70
C LEU A 53 21.18 3.88 -1.58
N ALA A 54 21.52 5.18 -1.55
CA ALA A 54 20.53 6.26 -1.47
C ALA A 54 19.62 6.28 -2.71
N ILE A 55 20.19 6.08 -3.90
CA ILE A 55 19.42 6.01 -5.15
C ILE A 55 18.48 4.79 -5.14
N ARG A 56 18.97 3.63 -4.67
CA ARG A 56 18.16 2.41 -4.54
C ARG A 56 17.02 2.57 -3.53
N ALA A 57 17.30 3.17 -2.38
CA ALA A 57 16.30 3.46 -1.35
C ALA A 57 15.24 4.44 -1.87
N THR A 58 15.67 5.47 -2.61
CA THR A 58 14.76 6.41 -3.28
C THR A 58 13.81 5.69 -4.23
N LYS A 59 14.32 4.76 -5.03
CA LYS A 59 13.51 3.92 -5.91
C LYS A 59 12.50 3.05 -5.15
N SER A 60 12.91 2.38 -4.07
CA SER A 60 12.00 1.51 -3.29
C SER A 60 10.88 2.28 -2.60
N GLU A 61 11.13 3.54 -2.23
CA GLU A 61 10.15 4.39 -1.56
C GLU A 61 9.27 5.21 -2.53
N GLY A 62 9.44 5.03 -3.84
CA GLY A 62 8.66 5.74 -4.86
C GLY A 62 9.10 7.19 -5.09
N GLY A 63 10.28 7.58 -4.60
CA GLY A 63 10.87 8.89 -4.88
C GLY A 63 11.41 8.98 -6.31
N HIS A 64 11.16 10.11 -6.98
CA HIS A 64 11.56 10.33 -8.37
C HIS A 64 12.36 11.63 -8.59
N THR A 65 12.84 12.26 -7.51
CA THR A 65 13.59 13.52 -7.58
C THR A 65 14.97 13.40 -6.97
N SER A 66 15.92 14.18 -7.50
CA SER A 66 17.27 14.32 -6.94
C SER A 66 17.25 14.78 -5.48
N ALA A 67 16.30 15.65 -5.12
CA ALA A 67 16.09 16.09 -3.74
C ALA A 67 15.75 14.95 -2.77
N TYR A 68 15.05 13.91 -3.24
CA TYR A 68 14.75 12.74 -2.42
C TYR A 68 16.03 11.96 -2.08
N VAL A 69 16.93 11.81 -3.06
CA VAL A 69 18.27 11.21 -2.85
C VAL A 69 19.07 12.04 -1.84
N LYS A 70 19.05 13.37 -1.98
CA LYS A 70 19.70 14.29 -1.03
C LYS A 70 19.21 14.09 0.41
N ASN A 71 17.89 14.06 0.60
CA ASN A 71 17.30 13.89 1.92
C ASN A 71 17.72 12.57 2.59
N LYS A 72 17.87 11.49 1.81
CA LYS A 72 18.37 10.20 2.33
C LYS A 72 19.82 10.29 2.77
N ILE A 73 20.65 10.93 1.97
CA ILE A 73 22.07 11.16 2.28
C ILE A 73 22.20 11.99 3.55
N GLU A 74 21.47 13.10 3.66
CA GLU A 74 21.50 13.98 4.84
C GLU A 74 21.03 13.24 6.10
N ASN A 75 19.98 12.42 5.99
CA ASN A 75 19.50 11.60 7.10
C ASN A 75 20.59 10.62 7.58
N TRP A 76 21.23 9.89 6.67
CA TRP A 76 22.25 8.91 7.04
C TRP A 76 23.52 9.56 7.59
N VAL A 77 23.93 10.69 7.03
CA VAL A 77 25.05 11.48 7.53
C VAL A 77 24.74 12.03 8.93
N ALA A 78 23.53 12.52 9.18
CA ALA A 78 23.13 13.00 10.51
C ALA A 78 23.12 11.89 11.57
N ASN A 79 22.88 10.64 11.17
CA ASN A 79 23.01 9.46 12.04
C ASN A 79 24.45 8.92 12.16
N ASN A 80 25.45 9.67 11.69
CA ASN A 80 26.87 9.30 11.71
C ASN A 80 27.21 7.97 10.99
N LEU A 81 26.42 7.59 9.98
CA LEU A 81 26.68 6.38 9.18
C LEU A 81 27.78 6.69 8.15
N LYS A 82 28.94 6.03 8.30
CA LYS A 82 30.16 6.30 7.51
C LYS A 82 30.49 5.20 6.52
N THR A 83 29.87 4.04 6.66
CA THR A 83 30.08 2.89 5.78
C THR A 83 28.78 2.42 5.15
N ALA A 84 28.87 1.80 3.97
CA ALA A 84 27.72 1.21 3.31
C ALA A 84 27.07 0.07 4.13
N ALA A 85 27.85 -0.63 4.96
CA ALA A 85 27.36 -1.67 5.85
C ALA A 85 26.48 -1.07 6.98
N GLU A 86 26.94 0.00 7.62
CA GLU A 86 26.16 0.73 8.64
C GLU A 86 24.84 1.27 8.06
N VAL A 87 24.88 1.81 6.84
CA VAL A 87 23.67 2.25 6.13
C VAL A 87 22.72 1.09 5.85
N GLY A 88 23.23 -0.06 5.40
CA GLY A 88 22.42 -1.26 5.17
C GLY A 88 21.72 -1.72 6.44
N GLN A 89 22.47 -1.83 7.54
CA GLN A 89 21.92 -2.24 8.84
C GLN A 89 20.89 -1.24 9.38
N TYR A 90 21.16 0.06 9.27
CA TYR A 90 20.23 1.11 9.64
C TYR A 90 18.90 1.01 8.88
N VAL A 91 18.95 0.74 7.57
CA VAL A 91 17.74 0.58 6.75
C VAL A 91 16.96 -0.66 7.18
N GLU A 92 17.61 -1.80 7.40
CA GLU A 92 16.95 -3.01 7.90
C GLU A 92 16.28 -2.78 9.26
N ASP A 93 16.97 -2.13 10.19
CA ASP A 93 16.44 -1.85 11.52
C ASP A 93 15.29 -0.84 11.46
N SER A 94 15.35 0.16 10.57
CA SER A 94 14.26 1.11 10.37
C SER A 94 12.98 0.41 9.86
N GLN A 95 13.10 -0.58 8.98
CA GLN A 95 11.96 -1.37 8.50
C GLN A 95 11.36 -2.23 9.61
N LYS A 96 12.21 -2.81 10.48
CA LYS A 96 11.75 -3.55 11.67
C LYS A 96 11.09 -2.65 12.72
N ILE A 97 11.45 -1.37 12.79
CA ILE A 97 10.82 -0.41 13.69
C ILE A 97 9.47 0.05 13.14
N GLN A 98 9.36 0.28 11.82
CA GLN A 98 8.08 0.64 11.18
C GLN A 98 7.02 -0.47 11.26
N SER A 99 7.42 -1.74 11.43
CA SER A 99 6.48 -2.85 11.68
C SER A 99 5.95 -2.91 13.11
N LYS A 100 6.47 -2.08 14.04
CA LYS A 100 5.89 -1.89 15.37
C LYS A 100 4.77 -0.87 15.26
N GLY A 101 3.55 -1.29 15.59
CA GLY A 101 2.35 -0.46 15.49
C GLY A 101 2.42 0.75 16.40
N ARG A 102 1.43 1.64 16.27
CA ARG A 102 1.33 2.97 16.91
C ARG A 102 1.48 2.99 18.46
N TYR A 103 1.60 1.83 19.10
CA TYR A 103 1.77 1.65 20.55
C TYR A 103 2.76 0.53 20.93
N GLY A 104 3.77 0.24 20.11
CA GLY A 104 4.80 -0.78 20.42
C GLY A 104 4.32 -2.24 20.35
N GLN A 105 3.04 -2.47 20.05
CA GLN A 105 2.53 -3.80 19.72
C GLN A 105 2.87 -4.13 18.26
N PRO A 106 3.29 -5.36 17.94
CA PRO A 106 3.55 -5.76 16.56
C PRO A 106 2.30 -5.51 15.72
N ILE A 107 2.45 -4.87 14.56
CA ILE A 107 1.35 -4.75 13.59
C ILE A 107 0.97 -6.17 13.23
N LYS A 108 -0.21 -6.62 13.67
CA LYS A 108 -0.82 -7.82 13.12
C LYS A 108 -0.98 -7.52 11.64
N GLN A 109 -0.12 -8.12 10.81
CA GLN A 109 -0.39 -8.20 9.39
C GLN A 109 -1.67 -9.01 9.30
N GLU A 110 -2.80 -8.33 9.15
CA GLU A 110 -4.02 -9.01 8.76
C GLU A 110 -3.67 -9.74 7.46
N SER A 111 -3.74 -11.08 7.50
CA SER A 111 -3.59 -11.88 6.30
C SER A 111 -4.51 -11.27 5.28
N LYS A 112 -3.96 -10.96 4.10
CA LYS A 112 -4.73 -10.47 2.96
C LYS A 112 -5.96 -11.36 2.88
N ILE A 113 -7.16 -10.79 3.00
CA ILE A 113 -8.41 -11.57 2.93
C ILE A 113 -8.37 -12.26 1.57
N LEU A 114 -8.01 -13.53 1.56
CA LEU A 114 -7.98 -14.33 0.35
C LEU A 114 -9.44 -14.50 -0.04
N ALA A 115 -9.75 -14.29 -1.31
CA ALA A 115 -11.06 -14.62 -1.82
C ALA A 115 -11.30 -16.11 -1.48
N PRO A 116 -12.46 -16.46 -0.90
CA PRO A 116 -12.75 -17.83 -0.54
C PRO A 116 -12.64 -18.70 -1.79
N THR A 117 -12.02 -19.85 -1.62
CA THR A 117 -11.86 -20.86 -2.67
C THR A 117 -13.22 -21.45 -3.05
N SER A 118 -13.31 -22.03 -4.24
CA SER A 118 -14.56 -22.67 -4.71
C SER A 118 -15.10 -23.71 -3.72
N ASP A 119 -14.19 -24.48 -3.10
CA ASP A 119 -14.55 -25.53 -2.16
C ASP A 119 -15.09 -24.96 -0.84
N GLU A 120 -14.51 -23.86 -0.34
CA GLU A 120 -15.00 -23.15 0.84
C GLU A 120 -16.41 -22.58 0.62
N ILE A 121 -16.68 -22.06 -0.59
CA ILE A 121 -18.01 -21.56 -0.97
C ILE A 121 -19.02 -22.72 -1.03
N GLN A 122 -18.65 -23.86 -1.61
CA GLN A 122 -19.53 -25.02 -1.66
C GLN A 122 -19.88 -25.54 -0.25
N GLN A 123 -18.88 -25.69 0.62
CA GLN A 123 -19.10 -26.11 2.01
C GLN A 123 -19.97 -25.11 2.78
N GLN A 124 -19.81 -23.81 2.55
CA GLN A 124 -20.65 -22.79 3.15
C GLN A 124 -22.11 -22.93 2.68
N ASN A 125 -22.33 -23.11 1.38
CA ASN A 125 -23.67 -23.27 0.82
C ASN A 125 -24.37 -24.54 1.32
N GLU A 126 -23.64 -25.64 1.47
CA GLU A 126 -24.18 -26.88 2.05
C GLU A 126 -24.58 -26.73 3.51
N ARG A 127 -23.79 -26.00 4.30
CA ARG A 127 -24.13 -25.68 5.70
C ARG A 127 -25.40 -24.86 5.76
N TRP A 128 -25.50 -23.80 4.96
CA TRP A 128 -26.70 -22.96 4.91
C TRP A 128 -27.94 -23.71 4.44
N ALA A 129 -27.82 -24.59 3.44
CA ALA A 129 -28.94 -25.41 3.01
C ALA A 129 -29.50 -26.23 4.18
N LYS A 130 -28.62 -26.87 4.98
CA LYS A 130 -29.02 -27.63 6.18
C LYS A 130 -29.62 -26.75 7.27
N GLU A 131 -28.98 -25.62 7.59
CA GLU A 131 -29.47 -24.68 8.62
C GLU A 131 -30.86 -24.11 8.29
N LEU A 132 -31.12 -23.86 7.00
CA LEU A 132 -32.40 -23.35 6.52
C LEU A 132 -33.43 -24.47 6.26
N GLY A 133 -33.08 -25.74 6.50
CA GLY A 133 -33.97 -26.88 6.38
C GLY A 133 -34.22 -27.37 4.95
N TYR A 134 -33.36 -27.02 3.99
CA TYR A 134 -33.42 -27.52 2.61
C TYR A 134 -32.67 -28.84 2.44
N GLU A 135 -33.19 -29.71 1.58
CA GLU A 135 -32.59 -31.02 1.28
C GLU A 135 -31.26 -30.92 0.51
N SER A 136 -31.07 -29.85 -0.26
CA SER A 136 -29.86 -29.60 -1.04
C SER A 136 -29.65 -28.11 -1.33
N VAL A 137 -28.44 -27.75 -1.75
CA VAL A 137 -28.11 -26.38 -2.21
C VAL A 137 -28.98 -25.98 -3.42
N GLU A 138 -29.29 -26.92 -4.31
CA GLU A 138 -30.16 -26.68 -5.46
C GLU A 138 -31.61 -26.42 -5.04
N ALA A 139 -32.12 -27.17 -4.05
CA ALA A 139 -33.44 -26.94 -3.49
C ALA A 139 -33.53 -25.56 -2.82
N MET A 140 -32.47 -25.17 -2.08
CA MET A 140 -32.34 -23.83 -1.51
C MET A 140 -32.33 -22.75 -2.60
N ALA A 141 -31.57 -22.94 -3.69
CA ALA A 141 -31.51 -21.98 -4.79
C ALA A 141 -32.86 -21.82 -5.50
N LYS A 142 -33.58 -22.93 -5.75
CA LYS A 142 -34.93 -22.90 -6.34
C LYS A 142 -35.94 -22.25 -5.39
N GLY A 143 -35.95 -22.64 -4.13
CA GLY A 143 -36.88 -22.09 -3.12
C GLY A 143 -36.70 -20.59 -2.91
N THR A 144 -35.45 -20.13 -2.81
CA THR A 144 -35.14 -18.69 -2.70
C THR A 144 -35.53 -17.93 -3.97
N HIS A 145 -35.32 -18.52 -5.16
CA HIS A 145 -35.76 -17.94 -6.43
C HIS A 145 -37.28 -17.77 -6.49
N ASP A 146 -38.04 -18.80 -6.11
CA ASP A 146 -39.51 -18.77 -6.10
C ASP A 146 -40.05 -17.75 -5.11
N ILE A 147 -39.44 -17.64 -3.92
CA ILE A 147 -39.77 -16.60 -2.95
C ILE A 147 -39.54 -15.21 -3.57
N LEU A 148 -38.40 -14.97 -4.22
CA LEU A 148 -38.13 -13.69 -4.88
C LEU A 148 -39.13 -13.36 -5.98
N ILE A 149 -39.52 -14.34 -6.79
CA ILE A 149 -40.57 -14.18 -7.81
C ILE A 149 -41.89 -13.80 -7.14
N ASN A 150 -42.30 -14.53 -6.10
CA ASN A 150 -43.55 -14.26 -5.39
C ASN A 150 -43.55 -12.89 -4.72
N LEU A 151 -42.43 -12.47 -4.14
CA LEU A 151 -42.25 -11.13 -3.59
C LEU A 151 -42.38 -10.06 -4.69
N ARG A 152 -41.85 -10.30 -5.89
CA ARG A 152 -42.01 -9.36 -7.01
C ARG A 152 -43.45 -9.30 -7.51
N LYS A 153 -44.10 -10.45 -7.69
CA LYS A 153 -45.50 -10.54 -8.15
C LYS A 153 -46.47 -9.88 -7.19
N THR A 154 -46.35 -10.15 -5.89
CA THR A 154 -47.24 -9.62 -4.84
C THR A 154 -46.84 -8.22 -4.36
N ARG A 155 -45.86 -7.56 -4.99
CA ARG A 155 -45.36 -6.24 -4.54
C ARG A 155 -46.47 -5.20 -4.45
N ALA A 156 -47.35 -5.13 -5.45
CA ALA A 156 -48.43 -4.14 -5.49
C ALA A 156 -49.43 -4.35 -4.33
N GLU A 157 -49.87 -5.59 -4.12
CA GLU A 157 -50.78 -5.98 -3.03
C GLU A 157 -50.16 -5.74 -1.65
N ARG A 158 -48.89 -6.13 -1.46
CA ARG A 158 -48.16 -5.92 -0.21
C ARG A 158 -47.87 -4.46 0.09
N LEU A 159 -47.81 -3.59 -0.92
CA LEU A 159 -47.70 -2.14 -0.73
C LEU A 159 -49.07 -1.49 -0.52
N ALA A 160 -50.13 -2.01 -1.14
CA ALA A 160 -51.50 -1.52 -0.97
C ALA A 160 -52.03 -1.75 0.46
N ASN A 161 -51.67 -2.89 1.08
CA ASN A 161 -52.07 -3.25 2.44
C ASN A 161 -51.17 -2.67 3.54
N LYS A 162 -50.18 -1.82 3.20
CA LYS A 162 -49.42 -1.12 4.24
C LYS A 162 -50.29 -0.03 4.88
N PRO A 163 -50.35 0.04 6.22
CA PRO A 163 -51.04 1.14 6.88
C PRO A 163 -50.42 2.45 6.40
N LYS A 164 -51.26 3.38 5.92
CA LYS A 164 -50.83 4.73 5.52
C LYS A 164 -50.49 5.52 6.79
N THR A 165 -49.38 5.18 7.44
CA THR A 165 -48.90 5.79 8.68
C THR A 165 -48.34 7.20 8.48
N GLY A 166 -48.31 7.70 7.23
CA GLY A 166 -47.66 8.97 6.89
C GLY A 166 -46.15 8.95 7.11
N LEU A 167 -45.54 7.75 7.23
CA LEU A 167 -44.11 7.56 7.39
C LEU A 167 -43.45 7.27 6.03
N THR A 168 -42.26 7.80 5.79
CA THR A 168 -41.42 7.48 4.65
C THR A 168 -40.92 6.03 4.74
N ALA A 169 -40.30 5.51 3.67
CA ALA A 169 -39.70 4.19 3.66
C ALA A 169 -38.60 3.97 4.72
N HIS A 170 -38.11 5.05 5.35
CA HIS A 170 -37.14 5.04 6.45
C HIS A 170 -37.77 5.33 7.83
N GLY A 171 -39.10 5.37 7.93
CA GLY A 171 -39.79 5.58 9.20
C GLY A 171 -39.94 7.04 9.64
N ASN A 172 -39.70 8.02 8.77
CA ASN A 172 -39.83 9.45 9.13
C ASN A 172 -41.21 10.00 8.75
N ARG A 173 -41.85 10.79 9.60
CA ARG A 173 -43.15 11.43 9.28
C ARG A 173 -43.01 12.40 8.11
N VAL A 174 -43.83 12.24 7.08
CA VAL A 174 -43.97 13.21 5.99
C VAL A 174 -44.65 14.45 6.56
N LEU A 175 -43.85 15.48 6.86
CA LEU A 175 -44.35 16.80 7.23
C LEU A 175 -45.11 17.40 6.03
N LYS A 176 -46.44 17.26 6.01
CA LYS A 176 -47.30 18.08 5.16
C LYS A 176 -47.23 19.52 5.68
N ARG A 177 -46.43 20.37 5.03
CA ARG A 177 -46.59 21.82 5.14
C ARG A 177 -47.75 22.21 4.24
N PHE A 178 -48.85 22.64 4.86
CA PHE A 178 -49.88 23.45 4.19
C PHE A 178 -49.41 24.91 4.21
#